data_AF-A0A8J5RCQ2-F1
#
_entry.id   AF-A0A8J5RCQ2-F1
#
_cell.length_a   1.000
_cell.length_b   1.000
_cell.length_c   1.000
_cell.angle_alpha   90.00
_cell.angle_beta   90.00
_cell.angle_gamma   90.00
#
_symmetry.space_group_name_H-M   'P 1'
#
loop_
_entity.id
_entity.type
_entity.pdbx_description
1 polymer ?
#
loop_
_entity_poly.entity_id
_entity_poly.type
_entity_poly.pdbx_seq_one_letter_code
_entity_poly.pdbx_strand_id
1 'polypeptide(L)'
;MDYLKTVVPSQLIAERGANLVVINPGSANVRMGFASQDVPFNIPHCIAWQIPSANQASHPKMGRVDGLSSQQSKHDSKFTWTDVTDKSIKSSMSIERPVDKDADERTSPDVNDPNSEENNYKEMIFGDDALKIPPDESYCLSYPIRRGHFNISQDYSLHQVLEDLPHYLELDIDRKVAYRFKR
;
A
#
# COMPACT_ATOMS: atom_id res chain seq x y z
N MET A 1 25.06 31.78 -14.89
CA MET A 1 25.66 31.31 -13.63
C MET A 1 24.65 30.37 -13.01
N ASP A 2 24.99 29.08 -12.88
CA ASP A 2 24.08 28.08 -12.34
C ASP A 2 24.06 28.21 -10.81
N TYR A 3 23.07 28.89 -10.26
CA TYR A 3 22.93 29.15 -8.82
C TYR A 3 23.12 27.89 -7.96
N LEU A 4 22.60 26.74 -8.43
CA LEU A 4 22.75 25.45 -7.74
C LEU A 4 24.18 24.92 -7.68
N LYS A 5 25.05 25.31 -8.64
CA LYS A 5 26.46 24.89 -8.66
C LYS A 5 27.35 25.77 -7.79
N THR A 6 26.88 26.94 -7.37
CA THR A 6 27.66 27.93 -6.61
C THR A 6 27.18 28.14 -5.18
N VAL A 7 25.95 27.72 -4.85
CA VAL A 7 25.40 27.88 -3.51
C VAL A 7 26.06 26.90 -2.53
N VAL A 8 26.33 27.38 -1.31
CA VAL A 8 26.86 26.51 -0.25
C VAL A 8 25.74 25.56 0.21
N PRO A 9 25.99 24.25 0.40
CA PRO A 9 24.96 23.30 0.81
C PRO A 9 24.16 23.72 2.06
N SER A 10 24.81 24.33 3.05
CA SER A 10 24.14 24.83 4.25
C SER A 10 23.16 25.96 3.97
N GLN A 11 23.49 26.87 3.03
CA GLN A 11 22.58 27.94 2.59
C GLN A 11 21.38 27.37 1.83
N LEU A 12 21.59 26.38 0.95
CA LEU A 12 20.51 25.71 0.24
C LEU A 12 19.51 25.06 1.22
N ILE A 13 20.01 24.37 2.24
CA ILE A 13 19.17 23.73 3.26
C ILE A 13 18.44 24.78 4.11
N ALA A 14 19.12 25.87 4.51
CA ALA A 14 18.50 26.93 5.29
C ALA A 14 17.39 27.67 4.54
N GLU A 15 17.62 27.98 3.26
CA GLU A 15 16.68 28.77 2.44
C GLU A 15 15.55 27.93 1.86
N ARG A 16 15.83 26.68 1.46
CA ARG A 16 14.89 25.84 0.68
C ARG A 16 14.60 24.50 1.32
N GLY A 17 15.21 24.14 2.45
CA GLY A 17 15.11 22.79 3.00
C GLY A 17 13.69 22.34 3.33
N ALA A 18 12.80 23.28 3.68
CA ALA A 18 11.38 23.00 3.91
C ALA A 18 10.58 22.67 2.63
N ASN A 19 11.11 22.99 1.45
CA ASN A 19 10.48 22.76 0.14
C ASN A 19 11.25 21.73 -0.71
N LEU A 20 12.34 21.18 -0.19
CA LEU A 20 13.16 20.18 -0.86
C LEU A 20 12.91 18.81 -0.24
N VAL A 21 12.43 17.86 -1.03
CA VAL A 21 12.26 16.47 -0.59
C VAL A 21 13.51 15.68 -0.98
N VAL A 22 14.10 15.00 -0.01
CA VAL A 22 15.18 14.03 -0.20
C VAL A 22 14.57 12.64 -0.24
N ILE A 23 14.87 11.86 -1.27
CA ILE A 23 14.43 10.46 -1.40
C ILE A 23 15.67 9.59 -1.51
N ASN A 24 15.78 8.61 -0.62
CA ASN A 24 16.85 7.62 -0.59
C ASN A 24 16.22 6.22 -0.69
N PRO A 25 16.09 5.68 -1.91
CA PRO A 25 15.48 4.38 -2.12
C PRO A 25 16.42 3.24 -1.69
N GLY A 26 15.86 2.25 -1.01
CA GLY A 26 16.60 1.07 -0.55
C GLY A 26 15.81 -0.21 -0.80
N SER A 27 16.48 -1.36 -0.70
CA SER A 27 15.85 -2.66 -0.98
C SER A 27 14.82 -3.07 0.07
N ALA A 28 15.08 -2.76 1.34
CA ALA A 28 14.16 -3.05 2.42
C ALA A 28 13.22 -1.87 2.70
N ASN A 29 13.76 -0.66 2.69
CA ASN A 29 13.02 0.56 3.02
C ASN A 29 13.47 1.71 2.14
N VAL A 30 12.55 2.61 1.80
CA VAL A 30 12.86 3.95 1.29
C VAL A 30 12.84 4.93 2.45
N ARG A 31 13.86 5.79 2.49
CA ARG A 31 13.91 6.91 3.42
C ARG A 31 13.57 8.19 2.68
N MET A 32 12.64 8.97 3.20
CA MET A 32 12.28 10.24 2.58
C MET A 32 11.89 11.29 3.60
N GLY A 33 12.06 12.56 3.26
CA GLY A 33 11.68 13.67 4.11
C GLY A 33 12.15 15.00 3.55
N PHE A 34 11.78 16.08 4.22
CA PHE A 34 12.30 17.40 3.85
C PHE A 34 13.79 17.50 4.16
N ALA A 35 14.55 18.25 3.36
CA ALA A 35 15.98 18.44 3.60
C ALA A 35 16.28 19.18 4.91
N SER A 36 15.30 19.91 5.47
CA SER A 36 15.38 20.53 6.80
C SER A 36 14.99 19.60 7.96
N GLN A 37 14.51 18.38 7.68
CA GLN A 37 14.07 17.43 8.69
C GLN A 37 15.25 16.60 9.21
N ASP A 38 15.38 16.51 10.53
CA ASP A 38 16.49 15.78 11.18
C ASP A 38 16.36 14.25 11.00
N VAL A 39 15.12 13.73 11.08
CA VAL A 39 14.83 12.29 10.97
C VAL A 39 13.88 12.03 9.80
N PRO A 40 14.31 11.36 8.71
CA PRO A 40 13.43 11.03 7.59
C PRO A 40 12.39 9.97 7.98
N PHE A 41 11.30 9.91 7.24
CA PHE A 41 10.37 8.78 7.29
C PHE A 41 11.05 7.53 6.76
N ASN A 42 10.90 6.41 7.46
CA ASN A 42 11.36 5.09 7.03
C ASN A 42 10.13 4.27 6.61
N ILE A 43 10.12 3.83 5.36
CA ILE A 43 8.93 3.22 4.75
C ILE A 43 9.33 1.89 4.14
N PRO A 44 8.69 0.76 4.51
CA PRO A 44 8.96 -0.51 3.87
C PRO A 44 8.72 -0.43 2.37
N HIS A 45 9.67 -0.92 1.57
CA HIS A 45 9.59 -0.84 0.10
C HIS A 45 9.00 -2.13 -0.48
N CYS A 46 7.70 -2.32 -0.24
CA CYS A 46 6.97 -3.51 -0.69
C CYS A 46 5.57 -3.16 -1.15
N ILE A 47 5.10 -3.91 -2.14
CA ILE A 47 3.79 -3.78 -2.77
C ILE A 47 3.16 -5.17 -2.77
N ALA A 48 1.89 -5.27 -2.45
CA ALA A 48 1.13 -6.50 -2.54
C ALA A 48 0.05 -6.35 -3.59
N TRP A 49 0.09 -7.21 -4.60
CA TRP A 49 -0.88 -7.27 -5.69
C TRP A 49 -1.86 -8.41 -5.46
N GLN A 50 -3.14 -8.15 -5.62
CA GLN A 50 -4.14 -9.20 -5.55
C GLN A 50 -3.96 -10.17 -6.73
N ILE A 51 -3.89 -11.46 -6.42
CA ILE A 51 -3.82 -12.53 -7.42
C ILE A 51 -5.22 -13.10 -7.59
N PRO A 52 -5.78 -13.11 -8.82
CA PRO A 52 -7.01 -13.84 -9.10
C PRO A 52 -6.83 -15.32 -8.79
N SER A 53 -7.86 -15.97 -8.25
CA SER A 53 -7.81 -17.36 -7.76
C SER A 53 -7.26 -18.39 -8.76
N ALA A 54 -7.34 -18.10 -10.06
CA ALA A 54 -6.82 -18.94 -11.14
C ALA A 54 -5.28 -18.95 -11.26
N ASN A 55 -4.57 -17.92 -10.75
CA ASN A 55 -3.13 -17.73 -10.95
C ASN A 55 -2.28 -18.00 -9.70
N GLN A 56 -2.87 -18.44 -8.58
CA GLN A 56 -2.14 -18.65 -7.31
C GLN A 56 -0.98 -19.66 -7.39
N ALA A 57 -1.00 -20.58 -8.36
CA ALA A 57 0.01 -21.63 -8.48
C ALA A 57 1.33 -21.18 -9.16
N SER A 58 1.34 -20.07 -9.89
CA SER A 58 2.47 -19.68 -10.75
C SER A 58 3.33 -18.54 -10.21
N HIS A 59 2.87 -17.80 -9.19
CA HIS A 59 3.66 -16.68 -8.66
C HIS A 59 4.74 -17.17 -7.71
N PRO A 60 6.01 -16.77 -7.90
CA PRO A 60 7.08 -17.11 -6.99
C PRO A 60 6.74 -16.56 -5.60
N LYS A 61 6.46 -17.44 -4.64
CA LYS A 61 6.51 -17.08 -3.22
C LYS A 61 7.93 -16.64 -2.97
N MET A 62 8.12 -15.33 -2.86
CA MET A 62 9.43 -14.73 -2.72
C MET A 62 10.01 -15.14 -1.37
N GLY A 63 10.74 -16.26 -1.37
CA GLY A 63 11.43 -16.77 -0.19
C GLY A 63 12.44 -15.73 0.29
N ARG A 64 12.55 -15.57 1.61
CA ARG A 64 13.56 -14.70 2.24
C ARG A 64 14.94 -15.10 1.70
N VAL A 65 15.51 -14.32 0.79
CA VAL A 65 16.83 -14.57 0.20
C VAL A 65 17.97 -13.95 0.99
N ASP A 66 17.74 -13.61 2.27
CA ASP A 66 18.79 -13.19 3.19
C ASP A 66 18.59 -13.94 4.53
N GLY A 67 19.57 -14.78 4.88
CA GLY A 67 19.64 -15.58 6.11
C GLY A 67 19.85 -14.77 7.40
N LEU A 68 19.27 -13.57 7.48
CA LEU A 68 19.26 -12.75 8.68
C LEU A 68 17.79 -12.54 9.08
N SER A 69 17.41 -13.23 10.15
CA SER A 69 16.25 -12.90 10.97
C SER A 69 16.28 -11.39 11.22
N SER A 70 15.27 -10.67 10.73
CA SER A 70 15.05 -9.30 11.20
C SER A 70 14.68 -9.46 12.67
N GLN A 71 15.64 -9.19 13.57
CA GLN A 71 15.35 -9.01 14.98
C GLN A 71 14.47 -7.76 15.09
N GLN A 72 13.19 -7.92 14.78
CA GLN A 72 12.18 -6.95 15.16
C GLN A 72 12.17 -6.92 16.68
N SER A 73 12.52 -5.76 17.20
CA SER A 73 12.36 -5.38 18.60
C SER A 73 11.00 -5.87 19.11
N LYS A 74 11.04 -6.77 20.10
CA LYS A 74 9.89 -7.16 20.92
C LYS A 74 9.33 -5.91 21.60
N HIS A 75 8.38 -5.24 20.97
CA HIS A 75 7.39 -4.46 21.68
C HIS A 75 6.04 -5.03 21.30
N ASP A 76 5.27 -5.38 22.32
CA ASP A 76 4.03 -6.14 22.29
C ASP A 76 2.88 -5.28 21.72
N SER A 77 3.06 -4.81 20.49
CA SER A 77 1.99 -4.22 19.69
C SER A 77 1.08 -5.37 19.26
N LYS A 78 -0.13 -5.44 19.83
CA LYS A 78 -1.22 -6.30 19.36
C LYS A 78 -1.21 -6.32 17.83
N PHE A 79 -0.87 -7.48 17.25
CA PHE A 79 -0.65 -7.59 15.81
C PHE A 79 -1.98 -7.31 15.09
N THR A 80 -2.05 -6.19 14.35
CA THR A 80 -3.23 -5.79 13.59
C THR A 80 -3.07 -6.21 12.14
N TRP A 81 -3.90 -7.15 11.67
CA TRP A 81 -3.97 -7.53 10.26
C TRP A 81 -4.54 -6.39 9.42
N THR A 82 -4.08 -6.28 8.17
CA THR A 82 -4.61 -5.34 7.19
C THR A 82 -5.99 -5.78 6.71
N ASP A 83 -6.95 -4.85 6.67
CA ASP A 83 -8.24 -5.06 6.03
C ASP A 83 -8.08 -4.96 4.51
N VAL A 84 -8.17 -6.11 3.84
CA VAL A 84 -7.98 -6.26 2.40
C VAL A 84 -9.22 -5.88 1.59
N THR A 85 -10.37 -5.68 2.24
CA THR A 85 -11.63 -5.38 1.57
C THR A 85 -11.86 -3.87 1.45
N ASP A 86 -12.47 -3.44 0.34
CA ASP A 86 -13.03 -2.11 0.19
C ASP A 86 -14.42 -2.09 0.82
N LYS A 87 -14.55 -1.33 1.91
CA LYS A 87 -15.85 -1.05 2.52
C LYS A 87 -16.61 -0.16 1.56
N SER A 88 -17.48 -0.76 0.74
CA SER A 88 -18.44 0.03 -0.02
C SER A 88 -19.28 0.85 0.97
N ILE A 89 -19.14 2.17 0.95
CA ILE A 89 -20.01 3.05 1.71
C ILE A 89 -21.35 3.02 0.99
N LYS A 90 -22.21 2.05 1.32
CA LYS A 90 -23.62 2.14 0.96
C LYS A 90 -24.20 3.26 1.81
N SER A 91 -24.47 4.42 1.19
CA SER A 91 -25.25 5.48 1.80
C SER A 91 -26.67 4.94 2.06
N SER A 92 -26.90 4.42 3.25
CA SER A 92 -28.25 4.10 3.70
C SER A 92 -28.99 5.41 3.98
N MET A 93 -29.53 6.04 2.93
CA MET A 93 -30.68 6.90 3.08
C MET A 93 -31.84 6.01 3.52
N SER A 94 -32.13 6.04 4.82
CA SER A 94 -33.34 5.46 5.38
C SER A 94 -34.55 6.10 4.70
N ILE A 95 -35.29 5.33 3.91
CA ILE A 95 -36.68 5.64 3.58
C ILE A 95 -37.52 4.59 4.30
N GLU A 96 -37.97 4.95 5.50
CA GLU A 96 -39.07 4.25 6.15
C GLU A 96 -40.37 4.66 5.45
N ARG A 97 -41.11 3.69 4.93
CA ARG A 97 -42.54 3.83 4.62
C ARG A 97 -43.29 2.68 5.29
N PRO A 98 -44.27 2.95 6.17
CA PRO A 98 -45.13 1.91 6.73
C PRO A 98 -46.29 1.67 5.76
N VAL A 99 -46.55 0.40 5.43
CA VAL A 99 -47.82 0.00 4.80
C VAL A 99 -48.32 -1.26 5.49
N ASP A 100 -49.57 -1.16 5.95
CA ASP A 100 -50.32 -2.11 6.76
C ASP A 100 -50.48 -3.49 6.13
N LYS A 101 -50.60 -4.50 7.01
CA LYS A 101 -50.87 -5.91 6.69
C LYS A 101 -52.37 -6.11 6.46
N ASP A 102 -52.74 -6.87 5.43
CA ASP A 102 -53.84 -7.82 5.52
C ASP A 102 -53.76 -8.94 4.45
N ALA A 103 -54.06 -10.16 4.93
CA ALA A 103 -54.54 -11.39 4.29
C ALA A 103 -53.76 -12.10 3.15
N ASP A 104 -53.27 -13.29 3.52
CA ASP A 104 -53.44 -14.62 2.88
C ASP A 104 -53.06 -14.79 1.38
N GLU A 105 -52.05 -15.63 1.10
CA GLU A 105 -52.17 -16.84 0.26
C GLU A 105 -50.78 -17.46 -0.01
N ARG A 106 -50.73 -18.79 -0.04
CA ARG A 106 -49.54 -19.64 -0.14
C ARG A 106 -48.84 -19.45 -1.48
N THR A 107 -47.54 -19.15 -1.49
CA THR A 107 -46.64 -19.46 -2.62
C THR A 107 -45.22 -19.66 -2.07
N SER A 108 -44.62 -20.80 -2.38
CA SER A 108 -43.23 -21.14 -2.06
C SER A 108 -42.24 -20.11 -2.62
N PRO A 109 -41.18 -19.74 -1.89
CA PRO A 109 -40.02 -19.12 -2.51
C PRO A 109 -38.90 -20.16 -2.63
N ASP A 110 -38.75 -20.68 -3.86
CA ASP A 110 -37.48 -21.14 -4.38
C ASP A 110 -36.70 -19.91 -4.87
N VAL A 111 -36.00 -19.23 -3.97
CA VAL A 111 -34.92 -18.27 -4.31
C VAL A 111 -33.96 -18.20 -3.12
N ASN A 112 -32.97 -19.11 -3.09
CA ASN A 112 -31.73 -18.81 -2.36
C ASN A 112 -30.87 -17.98 -3.30
N ASP A 113 -31.05 -16.65 -3.25
CA ASP A 113 -30.02 -15.71 -3.67
C ASP A 113 -28.83 -15.91 -2.71
N PRO A 114 -27.64 -16.38 -3.16
CA PRO A 114 -26.46 -16.03 -2.43
C PRO A 114 -26.30 -14.54 -2.67
N ASN A 115 -26.68 -13.72 -1.69
CA ASN A 115 -26.20 -12.35 -1.58
C ASN A 115 -24.67 -12.45 -1.49
N SER A 116 -24.01 -12.59 -2.65
CA SER A 116 -22.58 -12.37 -2.79
C SER A 116 -22.43 -10.88 -2.59
N GLU A 117 -22.28 -10.48 -1.33
CA GLU A 117 -21.60 -9.24 -1.04
C GLU A 117 -20.25 -9.38 -1.72
N GLU A 118 -20.14 -8.82 -2.93
CA GLU A 118 -18.90 -8.67 -3.67
C GLU A 118 -18.02 -7.77 -2.81
N ASN A 119 -17.35 -8.39 -1.83
CA ASN A 119 -16.27 -7.79 -1.10
C ASN A 119 -15.18 -7.55 -2.13
N ASN A 120 -15.22 -6.36 -2.74
CA ASN A 120 -14.18 -5.93 -3.64
C ASN A 120 -12.90 -5.88 -2.82
N TYR A 121 -11.97 -6.78 -3.12
CA TYR A 121 -10.66 -6.75 -2.52
C TYR A 121 -9.87 -5.61 -3.15
N LYS A 122 -8.99 -5.01 -2.35
CA LYS A 122 -8.08 -3.96 -2.83
C LYS A 122 -7.15 -4.57 -3.86
N GLU A 123 -7.13 -4.00 -5.05
CA GLU A 123 -6.23 -4.45 -6.12
C GLU A 123 -4.75 -4.43 -5.67
N MET A 124 -4.37 -3.40 -4.90
CA MET A 124 -2.99 -3.17 -4.47
C MET A 124 -2.91 -2.60 -3.04
N ILE A 125 -1.96 -3.10 -2.26
CA ILE A 125 -1.67 -2.67 -0.88
C ILE A 125 -0.17 -2.37 -0.76
N PHE A 126 0.20 -1.37 0.06
CA PHE A 126 1.57 -0.84 0.12
C PHE A 126 2.19 -0.88 1.52
N GLY A 127 3.53 -0.88 1.54
CA GLY A 127 4.31 -0.56 2.73
C GLY A 127 4.01 -1.44 3.93
N ASP A 128 3.81 -0.83 5.10
CA ASP A 128 3.50 -1.54 6.34
C ASP A 128 2.22 -2.38 6.25
N ASP A 129 1.24 -1.95 5.46
CA ASP A 129 -0.02 -2.66 5.30
C ASP A 129 0.17 -3.93 4.44
N ALA A 130 1.05 -3.88 3.44
CA ALA A 130 1.39 -5.05 2.61
C ALA A 130 2.09 -6.14 3.42
N LEU A 131 2.89 -5.77 4.43
CA LEU A 131 3.58 -6.71 5.31
C LEU A 131 2.65 -7.38 6.34
N LYS A 132 1.45 -6.85 6.53
CA LYS A 132 0.45 -7.32 7.50
C LYS A 132 -0.78 -7.91 6.80
N ILE A 133 -0.64 -8.40 5.57
CA ILE A 133 -1.70 -9.14 4.89
C ILE A 133 -1.75 -10.57 5.47
N PRO A 134 -2.94 -11.09 5.84
CA PRO A 134 -3.07 -12.46 6.32
C PRO A 134 -2.54 -13.47 5.29
N PRO A 135 -1.88 -14.55 5.74
CA PRO A 135 -1.30 -15.55 4.83
C PRO A 135 -2.35 -16.34 4.03
N ASP A 136 -3.61 -16.30 4.46
CA ASP A 136 -4.74 -16.95 3.82
C ASP A 136 -5.28 -16.13 2.63
N GLU A 137 -4.89 -14.86 2.53
CA GLU A 137 -5.33 -13.96 1.47
C GLU A 137 -4.47 -14.09 0.20
N SER A 138 -5.11 -13.91 -0.94
CA SER A 138 -4.49 -14.16 -2.26
C SER A 138 -3.71 -12.96 -2.78
N TYR A 139 -2.61 -12.59 -2.10
CA TYR A 139 -1.74 -11.50 -2.52
C TYR A 139 -0.30 -11.96 -2.81
N CYS A 140 0.32 -11.36 -3.82
CA CYS A 140 1.75 -11.52 -4.11
C CYS A 140 2.51 -10.28 -3.66
N LEU A 141 3.54 -10.45 -2.82
CA LEU A 141 4.44 -9.35 -2.49
C LEU A 141 5.53 -9.18 -3.55
N SER A 142 5.66 -7.96 -4.05
CA SER A 142 6.69 -7.46 -4.96
C SER A 142 7.58 -6.43 -4.27
N TYR A 143 8.84 -6.37 -4.71
CA TYR A 143 9.85 -5.44 -4.21
C TYR A 143 10.58 -4.83 -5.41
N PRO A 144 10.27 -3.58 -5.80
CA PRO A 144 10.83 -2.97 -7.02
C PRO A 144 12.36 -2.82 -7.00
N ILE A 145 12.98 -2.76 -5.82
CA ILE A 145 14.43 -2.62 -5.66
C ILE A 145 14.98 -3.78 -4.85
N ARG A 146 16.03 -4.43 -5.36
CA ARG A 146 16.80 -5.48 -4.67
C ARG A 146 18.29 -5.25 -4.83
N ARG A 147 19.02 -5.34 -3.73
CA ARG A 147 20.49 -5.15 -3.66
C ARG A 147 20.97 -3.86 -4.33
N GLY A 148 20.23 -2.78 -4.16
CA GLY A 148 20.53 -1.46 -4.74
C GLY A 148 20.20 -1.29 -6.23
N HIS A 149 19.61 -2.31 -6.87
CA HIS A 149 19.21 -2.28 -8.28
C HIS A 149 17.71 -2.51 -8.45
N PHE A 150 17.17 -2.18 -9.62
CA PHE A 150 15.83 -2.60 -9.99
C PHE A 150 15.73 -4.13 -9.97
N ASN A 151 14.66 -4.64 -9.38
CA ASN A 151 14.43 -6.07 -9.22
C ASN A 151 13.88 -6.66 -10.52
N ILE A 152 14.71 -6.82 -11.53
CA ILE A 152 14.28 -7.37 -12.83
C ILE A 152 14.54 -8.87 -12.83
N SER A 153 13.50 -9.65 -13.15
CA SER A 153 13.57 -11.11 -13.27
C SER A 153 12.62 -11.62 -14.37
N GLN A 154 12.58 -12.93 -14.59
CA GLN A 154 11.65 -13.54 -15.56
C GLN A 154 10.19 -13.29 -15.17
N ASP A 155 9.90 -13.25 -13.87
CA ASP A 155 8.55 -13.07 -13.33
C ASP A 155 8.25 -11.61 -12.92
N TYR A 156 9.21 -10.71 -13.13
CA TYR A 156 9.07 -9.29 -12.78
C TYR A 156 9.88 -8.44 -13.76
N SER A 157 9.22 -8.02 -14.85
CA SER A 157 9.85 -7.29 -15.94
C SER A 157 10.17 -5.84 -15.55
N LEU A 158 11.04 -5.18 -16.31
CA LEU A 158 11.33 -3.74 -16.14
C LEU A 158 10.05 -2.90 -16.23
N HIS A 159 9.11 -3.25 -17.10
CA HIS A 159 7.85 -2.53 -17.24
C HIS A 159 7.05 -2.58 -15.94
N GLN A 160 6.88 -3.78 -15.37
CA GLN A 160 6.18 -3.95 -14.10
C GLN A 160 6.91 -3.21 -12.96
N VAL A 161 8.24 -3.25 -12.91
CA VAL A 161 9.01 -2.49 -11.91
C VAL A 161 8.75 -0.99 -12.02
N LEU A 162 8.65 -0.46 -13.24
CA LEU A 162 8.40 0.97 -13.49
C LEU A 162 6.94 1.36 -13.29
N GLU A 163 5.99 0.43 -13.37
CA GLU A 163 4.61 0.65 -12.95
C GLU A 163 4.50 0.66 -11.43
N ASP A 164 5.21 -0.23 -10.75
CA ASP A 164 5.17 -0.36 -9.30
C ASP A 164 5.86 0.82 -8.57
N LEU A 165 6.96 1.36 -9.12
CA LEU A 165 7.78 2.42 -8.49
C LEU A 165 7.04 3.74 -8.20
N PRO A 166 6.29 4.32 -9.16
CA PRO A 166 5.56 5.57 -8.98
C PRO A 166 4.44 5.40 -7.95
N HIS A 167 3.67 4.32 -8.02
CA HIS A 167 2.57 4.06 -7.09
C HIS A 167 3.06 3.99 -5.64
N TYR A 168 4.24 3.38 -5.43
CA TYR A 168 4.89 3.38 -4.13
C TYR A 168 5.28 4.80 -3.65
N LEU A 169 5.88 5.60 -4.52
CA LEU A 169 6.34 6.94 -4.15
C LEU A 169 5.17 7.92 -3.95
N GLU A 170 4.15 7.87 -4.79
CA GLU A 170 3.03 8.82 -4.80
C GLU A 170 2.15 8.69 -3.56
N LEU A 171 1.74 7.47 -3.21
CA LEU A 171 0.84 7.25 -2.07
C LEU A 171 1.48 7.58 -0.72
N ASP A 172 2.78 7.31 -0.55
CA ASP A 172 3.46 7.56 0.71
C ASP A 172 3.98 9.00 0.84
N ILE A 173 4.45 9.62 -0.25
CA ILE A 173 4.77 11.06 -0.27
C ILE A 173 3.51 11.86 0.03
N ASP A 174 2.36 11.53 -0.57
CA ASP A 174 1.14 12.27 -0.31
C ASP A 174 0.62 12.09 1.12
N ARG A 175 0.69 10.86 1.65
CA ARG A 175 0.27 10.58 3.04
C ARG A 175 1.16 11.29 4.08
N LYS A 176 2.48 11.38 3.87
CA LYS A 176 3.41 11.85 4.91
C LYS A 176 3.98 13.25 4.67
N VAL A 177 4.10 13.68 3.42
CA VAL A 177 4.76 14.95 3.03
C VAL A 177 3.72 15.99 2.56
N ALA A 178 2.74 15.60 1.74
CA ALA A 178 1.76 16.55 1.19
C ALA A 178 0.81 17.13 2.26
N TYR A 179 0.57 16.44 3.38
CA TYR A 179 -0.22 16.98 4.50
C TYR A 179 0.37 18.24 5.15
N ARG A 180 1.63 18.59 4.88
CA ARG A 180 2.25 19.83 5.40
C ARG A 180 2.06 21.06 4.51
N PHE A 181 1.62 20.91 3.26
CA PHE A 181 1.38 22.03 2.33
C PHE A 181 -0.07 22.53 2.32
N LYS A 182 -0.99 21.87 3.03
CA LYS A 182 -2.40 22.28 3.18
C LYS A 182 -2.70 23.07 4.47
N ARG A 183 -1.69 23.65 5.13
CA ARG A 183 -1.88 24.55 6.29
C ARG A 183 -1.35 25.94 6.01
#